data_AF-A0A5B6ZDI2-F1
#
_entry.id   AF-A0A5B6ZDI2-F1
#
_cell.length_a   1.000
_cell.length_b   1.000
_cell.length_c   1.000
_cell.angle_alpha   90.00
_cell.angle_beta   90.00
_cell.angle_gamma   90.00
#
_symmetry.space_group_name_H-M   'P 1'
#
loop_
_entity.id
_entity.type
_entity.pdbx_description
1 polymer ?
#
loop_
_entity_poly.entity_id
_entity_poly.type
_entity_poly.pdbx_seq_one_letter_code
_entity_poly.pdbx_strand_id
1 'polypeptide(L)'
;MSMWNYGPDVMEALVELIVSLAASSGKYVDSCLHMLVSNFMPPYSFLELLKQPRGVARKDQVLYHVHSALKDIANLVPLAPLKLQDIITQRMPNIFTKEPLIALYVENVLRLESGALG
;
A
#
# COMPACT_ATOMS: atom_id res chain seq x y z
N MET A 1 -8.75 -3.05 6.10
CA MET A 1 -7.83 -3.25 7.24
C MET A 1 -6.62 -2.37 7.02
N SER A 2 -6.09 -1.73 8.06
CA SER A 2 -4.96 -0.80 7.94
C SER A 2 -3.73 -1.39 8.64
N MET A 3 -2.68 -1.67 7.87
CA MET A 3 -1.41 -2.22 8.38
C MET A 3 -0.76 -1.31 9.42
N TRP A 4 -1.07 -0.02 9.36
CA TRP A 4 -0.67 1.00 10.32
C TRP A 4 -1.03 0.64 11.77
N ASN A 5 -2.05 -0.19 12.01
CA ASN A 5 -2.52 -0.57 13.34
C ASN A 5 -1.94 -1.89 13.88
N TYR A 6 -1.13 -2.63 13.11
CA TYR A 6 -0.71 -4.00 13.49
C TYR A 6 0.78 -4.11 13.85
N GLY A 7 1.12 -4.98 14.80
CA GLY A 7 2.52 -5.34 15.06
C GLY A 7 3.19 -5.98 13.84
N PRO A 8 4.54 -6.04 13.80
CA PRO A 8 5.30 -6.59 12.67
C PRO A 8 4.82 -7.98 12.25
N ASP A 9 4.71 -8.92 13.20
CA ASP A 9 4.34 -10.31 12.91
C ASP A 9 2.94 -10.44 12.30
N VAL A 10 1.98 -9.67 12.80
CA VAL A 10 0.60 -9.66 12.29
C VAL A 10 0.54 -9.05 10.89
N MET A 11 1.33 -8.02 10.65
CA MET A 11 1.41 -7.37 9.34
C MET A 11 2.04 -8.31 8.30
N GLU A 12 3.11 -9.02 8.65
CA GLU A 12 3.76 -10.00 7.77
C GLU A 12 2.80 -11.13 7.40
N ALA A 13 2.15 -11.75 8.38
CA ALA A 13 1.16 -12.80 8.15
C ALA A 13 -0.03 -12.29 7.31
N LEU A 14 -0.47 -11.04 7.54
CA LEU A 14 -1.54 -10.44 6.74
C LEU A 14 -1.11 -10.23 5.28
N VAL A 15 0.12 -9.78 5.05
CA VAL A 15 0.66 -9.62 3.69
C VAL A 15 0.77 -10.95 2.98
N GLU A 16 1.30 -11.98 3.63
CA GLU A 16 1.39 -13.33 3.07
C GLU A 16 0.01 -13.87 2.67
N LEU A 17 -1.00 -13.64 3.51
CA LEU A 17 -2.40 -13.99 3.22
C LEU A 17 -2.93 -13.24 2.00
N ILE A 18 -2.69 -11.92 1.90
CA ILE A 18 -3.16 -11.09 0.78
C ILE A 18 -2.53 -11.55 -0.54
N VAL A 19 -1.22 -11.81 -0.55
CA VAL A 19 -0.50 -12.30 -1.74
C VAL A 19 -1.05 -13.66 -2.15
N SER A 20 -1.17 -14.59 -1.20
CA SER A 20 -1.72 -15.94 -1.46
C SER A 20 -3.15 -15.89 -2.00
N LEU A 21 -3.99 -15.02 -1.44
CA LEU A 21 -5.38 -14.86 -1.87
C LEU A 21 -5.46 -14.32 -3.31
N ALA A 22 -4.69 -13.29 -3.64
CA ALA A 22 -4.63 -12.71 -4.98
C ALA A 22 -4.13 -13.73 -6.02
N ALA A 23 -3.13 -14.55 -5.66
CA ALA A 23 -2.59 -15.58 -6.54
C ALA A 23 -3.54 -16.78 -6.71
N SER A 24 -4.33 -17.12 -5.69
CA SER A 24 -5.21 -18.28 -5.71
C SER A 24 -6.40 -18.14 -6.68
N SER A 25 -6.93 -16.93 -6.85
CA SER A 25 -8.08 -16.68 -7.71
C SER A 25 -8.13 -15.23 -8.17
N GLY A 26 -8.29 -15.05 -9.49
CA GLY A 26 -8.47 -13.74 -10.13
C GLY A 26 -9.61 -12.90 -9.54
N LYS A 27 -10.60 -13.54 -8.88
CA LYS A 27 -11.73 -12.86 -8.21
C LYS A 27 -11.30 -11.92 -7.09
N TYR A 28 -10.20 -12.23 -6.40
CA TYR A 28 -9.78 -11.47 -5.23
C TYR A 28 -8.72 -10.40 -5.53
N VAL A 29 -8.14 -10.41 -6.73
CA VAL A 29 -7.02 -9.53 -7.12
C VAL A 29 -7.37 -8.07 -6.85
N ASP A 30 -8.49 -7.57 -7.36
CA ASP A 30 -8.90 -6.16 -7.20
C ASP A 30 -9.07 -5.79 -5.73
N SER A 31 -9.67 -6.67 -4.92
CA SER A 31 -9.86 -6.42 -3.49
C SER A 31 -8.54 -6.39 -2.72
N CYS A 32 -7.61 -7.28 -3.09
CA CYS A 32 -6.27 -7.33 -2.50
C CYS A 32 -5.47 -6.07 -2.85
N LEU A 33 -5.43 -5.69 -4.13
CA LEU A 33 -4.76 -4.48 -4.59
C LEU A 33 -5.38 -3.23 -3.94
N HIS A 34 -6.71 -3.14 -3.85
CA HIS A 34 -7.37 -2.03 -3.15
C HIS A 34 -6.98 -1.96 -1.67
N MET A 35 -6.91 -3.11 -0.99
CA MET A 35 -6.51 -3.15 0.41
C MET A 35 -5.06 -2.65 0.57
N LEU A 36 -4.13 -3.09 -0.28
CA LEU A 36 -2.74 -2.65 -0.24
C LEU A 36 -2.61 -1.14 -0.51
N VAL A 37 -3.21 -0.64 -1.59
CA VAL A 37 -3.18 0.80 -1.95
C VAL A 37 -3.81 1.68 -0.86
N SER A 38 -4.81 1.17 -0.12
CA SER A 38 -5.40 1.92 0.99
C SER A 38 -4.42 2.25 2.13
N ASN A 39 -3.26 1.57 2.17
CA ASN A 39 -2.20 1.83 3.14
C ASN A 39 -1.17 2.87 2.68
N PHE A 40 -1.28 3.41 1.46
CA PHE A 40 -0.43 4.53 1.00
C PHE A 40 -0.64 5.80 1.83
N MET A 41 -1.79 5.90 2.49
CA MET A 41 -2.09 6.95 3.46
C MET A 41 -2.36 6.31 4.83
N PRO A 42 -1.72 6.79 5.90
CA PRO A 42 -2.02 6.35 7.24
C PRO A 42 -3.35 6.93 7.73
N PRO A 43 -3.94 6.35 8.79
CA PRO A 43 -5.01 7.01 9.52
C PRO A 43 -4.59 8.40 10.02
N TYR A 44 -5.52 9.36 10.08
CA TYR A 44 -5.25 10.73 10.50
C TYR A 44 -4.55 10.85 11.87
N SER A 45 -4.77 9.90 12.78
CA SER A 45 -4.13 9.82 14.09
C SER A 45 -2.60 9.67 14.03
N PHE A 46 -2.06 9.18 12.91
CA PHE A 46 -0.62 8.98 12.73
C PHE A 46 0.11 10.22 12.20
N LEU A 47 -0.60 11.28 11.77
CA LEU A 47 0.04 12.46 11.17
C LEU A 47 1.04 13.15 12.12
N GLU A 48 0.72 13.25 13.40
CA GLU A 48 1.65 13.81 14.39
C GLU A 48 2.82 12.86 14.68
N LEU A 49 2.58 11.54 14.58
CA LEU A 49 3.62 10.54 14.77
C LEU A 49 4.67 10.61 13.65
N LEU A 50 4.26 10.88 12.41
CA LEU A 50 5.15 11.01 11.26
C LEU A 50 6.21 12.11 11.41
N LYS A 51 5.99 13.09 12.29
CA LYS A 51 6.98 14.13 12.62
C LYS A 51 8.09 13.64 13.56
N GLN A 52 7.97 12.43 14.08
CA GLN A 52 8.88 11.83 15.06
C GLN A 52 9.67 10.67 14.42
N PRO A 53 10.92 10.40 14.85
CA PRO A 53 11.72 9.31 14.29
C PRO A 53 11.01 7.94 14.31
N ARG A 54 10.26 7.66 15.40
CA ARG A 54 9.47 6.44 15.52
C ARG A 54 8.35 6.32 14.48
N GLY A 55 7.73 7.44 14.09
CA GLY A 55 6.70 7.43 13.07
C GLY A 55 7.27 7.29 11.67
N VAL A 56 8.45 7.87 11.42
CA VAL A 56 9.20 7.64 10.17
C VAL A 56 9.60 6.17 10.05
N ALA A 57 10.17 5.57 11.09
CA ALA A 57 10.50 4.14 11.09
C ALA A 57 9.25 3.26 10.86
N ARG A 58 8.12 3.64 11.46
CA ARG A 58 6.85 2.95 11.24
C ARG A 58 6.32 3.10 9.82
N LYS A 59 6.44 4.31 9.23
CA LYS A 59 6.11 4.59 7.83
C LYS A 59 6.91 3.65 6.93
N ASP A 60 8.23 3.64 7.08
CA ASP A 60 9.12 2.86 6.23
C ASP A 60 8.83 1.36 6.33
N GLN A 61 8.55 0.87 7.54
CA GLN A 61 8.14 -0.51 7.76
C GLN A 61 6.83 -0.84 7.00
N VAL A 62 5.76 -0.07 7.22
CA VAL A 62 4.47 -0.36 6.56
C VAL A 62 4.60 -0.30 5.05
N LEU A 63 5.28 0.72 4.53
CA LEU A 63 5.47 0.90 3.09
C LEU A 63 6.33 -0.22 2.49
N TYR A 64 7.37 -0.67 3.18
CA TYR A 64 8.16 -1.82 2.73
C TYR A 64 7.28 -3.05 2.49
N HIS A 65 6.44 -3.42 3.44
CA HIS A 65 5.56 -4.59 3.32
C HIS A 65 4.49 -4.40 2.24
N VAL A 66 3.88 -3.22 2.14
CA VAL A 66 2.87 -2.92 1.11
C VAL A 66 3.49 -3.01 -0.30
N HIS A 67 4.64 -2.38 -0.51
CA HIS A 67 5.32 -2.37 -1.81
C HIS A 67 5.84 -3.76 -2.19
N SER A 68 6.36 -4.53 -1.23
CA SER A 68 6.76 -5.92 -1.47
C SER A 68 5.54 -6.75 -1.91
N ALA A 69 4.42 -6.64 -1.20
CA ALA A 69 3.21 -7.39 -1.53
C ALA A 69 2.67 -7.06 -2.93
N LEU A 70 2.68 -5.77 -3.32
CA LEU A 70 2.26 -5.34 -4.67
C LEU A 70 3.17 -5.95 -5.74
N LYS A 71 4.49 -5.97 -5.50
CA LYS A 71 5.46 -6.60 -6.38
C LYS A 71 5.23 -8.11 -6.49
N ASP A 72 5.02 -8.80 -5.38
CA ASP A 72 4.79 -10.24 -5.36
C ASP A 72 3.52 -10.62 -6.11
N ILE A 73 2.44 -9.84 -5.94
CA ILE A 73 1.20 -10.03 -6.70
C ILE A 73 1.43 -9.78 -8.19
N ALA A 74 2.16 -8.74 -8.57
CA ALA A 74 2.46 -8.47 -9.98
C ALA A 74 3.26 -9.59 -10.65
N ASN A 75 4.18 -10.22 -9.92
CA ASN A 75 4.94 -11.37 -10.40
C ASN A 75 4.07 -12.63 -10.57
N LEU A 76 3.06 -12.80 -9.72
CA LEU A 76 2.17 -13.98 -9.71
C LEU A 76 0.94 -13.83 -10.61
N VAL A 77 0.46 -12.60 -10.81
CA VAL A 77 -0.79 -12.29 -11.51
C VAL A 77 -0.50 -11.28 -12.64
N PRO A 78 -0.42 -11.73 -13.91
CA PRO A 78 0.00 -10.89 -15.03
C PRO A 78 -0.86 -9.64 -15.26
N LEU A 79 -2.14 -9.69 -14.92
CA LEU A 79 -3.06 -8.55 -15.06
C LEU A 79 -3.07 -7.59 -13.87
N ALA A 80 -2.31 -7.89 -12.80
CA ALA A 80 -2.31 -7.05 -11.60
C ALA A 80 -1.75 -5.64 -11.83
N PRO A 81 -0.67 -5.41 -12.61
CA PRO A 81 -0.17 -4.06 -12.87
C PRO A 81 -1.21 -3.14 -13.52
N LEU A 82 -1.94 -3.65 -14.53
CA LEU A 82 -3.00 -2.90 -15.22
C LEU A 82 -4.11 -2.50 -14.23
N LYS A 83 -4.58 -3.46 -13.42
CA LYS A 83 -5.62 -3.22 -12.40
C LYS A 83 -5.14 -2.27 -11.31
N LEU A 84 -3.86 -2.35 -10.95
CA LEU A 84 -3.25 -1.48 -9.94
C LEU A 84 -3.23 -0.02 -10.42
N GLN A 85 -2.92 0.22 -11.69
CA GLN A 85 -2.96 1.55 -12.29
C GLN A 85 -4.36 2.18 -12.22
N ASP A 86 -5.40 1.41 -12.56
CA ASP A 86 -6.79 1.86 -12.46
C ASP A 86 -7.15 2.21 -11.01
N ILE A 87 -6.77 1.35 -10.06
CA ILE A 87 -7.03 1.55 -8.64
C ILE A 87 -6.32 2.80 -8.11
N ILE A 88 -5.05 3.01 -8.46
CA ILE A 88 -4.27 4.19 -8.02
C ILE A 88 -4.91 5.47 -8.55
N THR A 89 -5.36 5.47 -9.80
CA THR A 89 -6.00 6.64 -10.42
C THR A 89 -7.35 6.94 -9.76
N GLN A 90 -8.16 5.92 -9.51
CA GLN A 90 -9.46 6.06 -8.84
C GLN A 90 -9.33 6.49 -7.36
N ARG A 91 -8.22 6.14 -6.71
CA ARG A 91 -7.95 6.43 -5.30
C ARG A 91 -7.16 7.70 -5.06
N MET A 92 -6.87 8.47 -6.12
CA MET A 92 -6.13 9.71 -6.00
C MET A 92 -6.81 10.64 -4.96
N PRO A 93 -6.07 11.14 -3.96
CA PRO A 93 -6.63 12.02 -2.95
C PRO A 93 -7.26 13.26 -3.57
N ASN A 94 -8.40 13.70 -3.04
CA ASN A 94 -9.05 14.91 -3.53
C ASN A 94 -8.35 16.17 -2.99
N ILE A 95 -8.66 17.32 -3.60
CA ILE A 95 -8.13 18.64 -3.19
C ILE A 95 -8.47 19.03 -1.74
N PHE A 96 -9.45 18.37 -1.13
CA PHE A 96 -9.86 18.60 0.26
C PHE A 96 -9.10 17.72 1.26
N THR A 97 -8.28 16.79 0.77
CA THR A 97 -7.43 15.95 1.61
C THR A 97 -6.27 16.78 2.16
N LYS A 98 -5.85 16.51 3.40
CA LYS A 98 -4.74 17.24 4.01
C LYS A 98 -3.47 17.06 3.18
N GLU A 99 -2.79 18.15 2.87
CA GLU A 99 -1.56 18.17 2.06
C GLU A 99 -0.53 17.08 2.45
N PRO A 100 -0.23 16.81 3.75
CA PRO A 100 0.71 15.74 4.11
C PRO A 100 0.29 14.34 3.64
N LEU A 101 -1.01 14.06 3.57
CA LEU A 101 -1.52 12.78 3.08
C LEU A 101 -1.44 12.70 1.55
N ILE A 102 -1.70 13.82 0.86
CA ILE A 102 -1.53 13.91 -0.60
C ILE A 102 -0.06 13.66 -0.95
N ALA A 103 0.86 14.36 -0.28
CA ALA A 103 2.29 14.21 -0.49
C ALA A 103 2.75 12.76 -0.27
N LEU A 104 2.27 12.11 0.80
CA LEU A 104 2.63 10.72 1.08
C LEU A 104 2.04 9.73 0.08
N TYR A 105 0.82 9.96 -0.39
CA TYR A 105 0.23 9.13 -1.44
C TYR A 105 1.06 9.22 -2.73
N VAL A 106 1.41 10.44 -3.14
CA VAL A 106 2.23 10.69 -4.34
C VAL A 106 3.64 10.10 -4.18
N GLU A 107 4.27 10.27 -3.02
CA GLU A 107 5.56 9.63 -2.69
C GLU A 107 5.50 8.12 -2.91
N ASN A 108 4.43 7.48 -2.46
CA ASN A 108 4.23 6.04 -2.63
C ASN A 108 4.00 5.63 -4.08
N VAL A 109 3.21 6.38 -4.85
CA VAL A 109 3.00 6.10 -6.27
C VAL A 109 4.31 6.24 -7.04
N LEU A 110 5.08 7.30 -6.81
CA LEU A 110 6.39 7.51 -7.45
C LEU A 110 7.41 6.43 -7.06
N ARG A 111 7.40 5.98 -5.81
CA ARG A 111 8.25 4.87 -5.35
C ARG A 111 7.89 3.55 -6.03
N LEU A 112 6.60 3.34 -6.32
CA LEU A 112 6.13 2.15 -7.01
C LEU A 112 6.61 2.14 -8.47
N GLU A 113 6.49 3.29 -9.15
CA GLU A 113 6.94 3.49 -10.54
C GLU A 113 8.47 3.39 -10.67
N SER A 114 9.22 4.05 -9.79
CA SER A 114 10.70 4.00 -9.77
C SER A 114 11.27 2.65 -9.29
N GLY A 115 10.41 1.77 -8.79
CA GLY A 115 10.75 0.44 -8.30
C GLY A 115 10.66 -0.65 -9.38
N ALA A 116 10.47 -1.89 -8.93
CA ALA A 116 10.46 -3.08 -9.80
C ALA A 116 9.19 -3.24 -10.66
N LEU A 117 8.26 -2.30 -10.60
CA LEU A 117 7.02 -2.29 -11.39
C LEU A 117 7.03 -1.23 -12.50
N GLY A 118 8.17 -0.57 -12.71
CA GLY A 118 8.42 0.36 -13.82
C GLY A 118 8.22 -0.27 -15.19
#